data_AF-A0A7K0CNR9-F1
#
_entry.id   AF-A0A7K0CNR9-F1
#
_cell.length_a   1.000
_cell.length_b   1.000
_cell.length_c   1.000
_cell.angle_alpha   90.00
_cell.angle_beta   90.00
_cell.angle_gamma   90.00
#
_symmetry.space_group_name_H-M   'P 1'
#
loop_
_entity.id
_entity.type
_entity.pdbx_description
1 polymer ?
#
loop_
_entity_poly.entity_id
_entity_poly.type
_entity_poly.pdbx_seq_one_letter_code
_entity_poly.pdbx_strand_id
1 'polypeptide(L)'
;MIRAGRTWADDAQAANMMGWKSVRTFRNKKAWKDLTPALISRPDARTRIYDLERLKALLRADAQLPQIPDEDHADDLLDVVEAWEAMPPDQRPTLATWRSYLSIGTGPTPDDEPAGAPHFHRRTALTWLDGRERHPGAGGRPKGSADKKPRDLSHDRRHLLAESRRARIAAFLEEQPKPTGTDMTALAAELQVTLRHVERLVAEARTA
;
A
#
# COMPACT_ATOMS: atom_id res chain seq x y z
N MET A 1 13.39 -11.10 7.58
CA MET A 1 14.38 -10.35 8.38
C MET A 1 15.78 -10.67 7.91
N ILE A 2 16.61 -9.65 7.72
CA ILE A 2 18.04 -9.79 7.42
C ILE A 2 18.80 -9.56 8.72
N ARG A 3 19.50 -10.59 9.22
CA ARG A 3 20.24 -10.49 10.49
C ARG A 3 21.43 -9.55 10.39
N ALA A 4 21.78 -8.90 11.50
CA ALA A 4 22.95 -8.05 11.58
C ALA A 4 24.22 -8.77 11.06
N GLY A 5 25.00 -8.08 10.23
CA GLY A 5 26.20 -8.62 9.60
C GLY A 5 25.95 -9.61 8.45
N ARG A 6 24.69 -9.95 8.12
CA ARG A 6 24.35 -10.76 6.95
C ARG A 6 24.13 -9.90 5.71
N THR A 7 24.49 -10.45 4.56
CA THR A 7 24.21 -9.84 3.26
C THR A 7 23.01 -10.51 2.61
N TRP A 8 22.15 -9.71 1.99
CA TRP A 8 20.98 -10.19 1.29
C TRP A 8 21.23 -10.37 -0.22
N ALA A 9 20.40 -11.17 -0.87
CA ALA A 9 20.31 -11.26 -2.32
C ALA A 9 18.85 -11.22 -2.79
N ASP A 10 18.59 -10.59 -3.93
CA ASP A 10 17.27 -10.59 -4.56
C ASP A 10 17.11 -11.66 -5.65
N ASP A 11 15.92 -11.74 -6.25
CA ASP A 11 15.65 -12.63 -7.39
C ASP A 11 16.60 -12.40 -8.58
N ALA A 12 17.10 -11.16 -8.78
CA ALA A 12 17.96 -10.84 -9.92
C ALA A 12 19.38 -11.37 -9.69
N GLN A 13 19.92 -11.16 -8.49
CA GLN A 13 21.19 -11.73 -8.06
C GLN A 13 21.13 -13.26 -8.03
N ALA A 14 20.07 -13.84 -7.47
CA ALA A 14 19.87 -15.29 -7.46
C ALA A 14 19.79 -15.89 -8.87
N ALA A 15 19.04 -15.26 -9.77
CA ALA A 15 18.96 -15.67 -11.18
C ALA A 15 20.33 -15.64 -11.85
N ASN A 16 21.10 -14.56 -11.65
CA ASN A 16 22.45 -14.43 -12.21
C ASN A 16 23.40 -15.50 -11.67
N MET A 17 23.36 -15.78 -10.36
CA MET A 17 24.20 -16.83 -9.74
C MET A 17 23.88 -18.23 -10.27
N MET A 18 22.63 -18.49 -10.65
CA MET A 18 22.20 -19.73 -11.30
C MET A 18 22.44 -19.75 -12.83
N GLY A 19 23.02 -18.69 -13.41
CA GLY A 19 23.29 -18.58 -14.84
C GLY A 19 22.07 -18.22 -15.70
N TRP A 20 20.96 -17.75 -15.12
CA TRP A 20 19.80 -17.29 -15.87
C TRP A 20 20.02 -15.87 -16.39
N LYS A 21 19.84 -15.68 -17.70
CA LYS A 21 19.92 -14.36 -18.36
C LYS A 21 18.71 -13.45 -18.12
N SER A 22 17.64 -13.96 -17.52
CA SER A 22 16.38 -13.22 -17.32
C SER A 22 15.69 -13.62 -16.01
N VAL A 23 15.46 -12.62 -15.16
CA VAL A 23 14.68 -12.75 -13.92
C VAL A 23 13.25 -13.22 -14.20
N ARG A 24 12.67 -12.79 -15.32
CA ARG A 24 11.33 -13.23 -15.75
C ARG A 24 11.30 -14.73 -16.00
N THR A 25 12.29 -15.26 -16.72
CA THR A 25 12.37 -16.70 -17.00
C THR A 25 12.59 -17.50 -15.71
N PHE A 26 13.50 -17.04 -14.85
CA PHE A 26 13.75 -17.61 -13.52
C PHE A 26 12.45 -17.73 -12.70
N ARG A 27 11.65 -16.66 -12.65
CA ARG A 27 10.34 -16.63 -11.98
C ARG A 27 9.32 -17.58 -12.63
N ASN A 28 9.19 -17.54 -13.96
CA ASN A 28 8.22 -18.34 -14.71
C ASN A 28 8.50 -19.85 -14.60
N LYS A 29 9.77 -20.24 -14.67
CA LYS A 29 10.21 -21.63 -14.50
C LYS A 29 10.23 -22.07 -13.03
N LYS A 30 9.94 -21.15 -12.10
CA LYS A 30 9.93 -21.39 -10.65
C LYS A 30 11.26 -21.95 -10.12
N ALA A 31 12.39 -21.57 -10.74
CA ALA A 31 13.72 -22.00 -10.33
C ALA A 31 14.08 -21.54 -8.91
N TRP A 32 13.42 -20.49 -8.41
CA TRP A 32 13.52 -20.02 -7.02
C TRP A 32 13.10 -21.08 -5.99
N LYS A 33 12.32 -22.10 -6.36
CA LYS A 33 11.87 -23.14 -5.42
C LYS A 33 13.03 -23.92 -4.83
N ASP A 34 14.06 -24.17 -5.65
CA ASP A 34 15.26 -24.88 -5.21
C ASP A 34 16.09 -24.04 -4.24
N LEU A 35 15.85 -22.72 -4.21
CA LEU A 35 16.51 -21.74 -3.35
C LEU A 35 15.77 -21.47 -2.03
N THR A 36 14.63 -22.13 -1.79
CA THR A 36 13.81 -21.94 -0.58
C THR A 36 14.62 -22.10 0.73
N PRO A 37 15.60 -23.02 0.85
CA PRO A 37 16.43 -23.11 2.06
C PRO A 37 17.25 -21.86 2.41
N ALA A 38 17.50 -20.98 1.43
CA ALA A 38 18.21 -19.72 1.62
C ALA A 38 17.27 -18.52 1.80
N LEU A 39 15.95 -18.71 1.73
CA LEU A 39 14.97 -17.62 1.80
C LEU A 39 14.87 -17.08 3.24
N ILE A 40 14.93 -15.75 3.38
CA ILE A 40 14.82 -15.02 4.65
C ILE A 40 13.67 -14.00 4.69
N SER A 41 13.06 -13.72 3.53
CA SER A 41 11.80 -12.98 3.47
C SER A 41 10.66 -13.80 4.04
N ARG A 42 9.67 -13.13 4.65
CA ARG A 42 8.47 -13.77 5.18
C ARG A 42 7.66 -14.50 4.08
N PRO A 43 6.88 -15.54 4.41
CA PRO A 43 6.09 -16.29 3.42
C PRO A 43 5.08 -15.44 2.63
N ASP A 44 4.54 -14.39 3.24
CA ASP A 44 3.60 -13.43 2.66
C ASP A 44 4.28 -12.18 2.09
N ALA A 45 5.62 -12.11 2.12
CA ALA A 45 6.36 -10.99 1.57
C ALA A 45 6.18 -10.90 0.04
N ARG A 46 5.99 -9.68 -0.47
CA ARG A 46 5.81 -9.43 -1.91
C ARG A 46 7.08 -9.74 -2.71
N THR A 47 8.24 -9.53 -2.11
CA THR A 47 9.56 -9.76 -2.69
C THR A 47 10.25 -10.91 -1.96
N ARG A 48 10.95 -11.75 -2.72
CA ARG A 48 11.81 -12.79 -2.16
C ARG A 48 13.18 -12.21 -1.89
N ILE A 49 13.67 -12.46 -0.69
CA ILE A 49 15.00 -12.06 -0.25
C ILE A 49 15.68 -13.31 0.29
N TYR A 50 16.92 -13.52 -0.13
CA TYR A 50 17.75 -14.66 0.24
C TYR A 50 18.91 -14.20 1.13
N ASP A 51 19.35 -15.05 2.05
CA ASP A 51 20.66 -14.90 2.67
C ASP A 51 21.73 -15.26 1.64
N LEU A 52 22.62 -14.31 1.34
CA LEU A 52 23.61 -14.46 0.27
C LEU A 52 24.59 -15.60 0.54
N GLU A 53 24.97 -15.84 1.81
CA GLU A 53 25.91 -16.88 2.17
C GLU A 53 25.28 -18.26 2.02
N ARG A 54 24.05 -18.45 2.52
CA ARG A 54 23.30 -19.69 2.32
C ARG A 54 22.99 -19.94 0.86
N LEU A 55 22.68 -18.89 0.09
CA LEU A 55 22.47 -19.01 -1.34
C LEU A 55 23.75 -19.49 -2.06
N LYS A 56 24.92 -18.94 -1.72
CA LYS A 56 26.21 -19.41 -2.25
C LYS A 56 26.49 -20.86 -1.87
N ALA A 57 26.30 -21.23 -0.61
CA ALA A 57 26.54 -22.59 -0.12
C ALA A 57 25.61 -23.60 -0.81
N LEU A 58 24.33 -23.26 -0.96
CA LEU A 58 23.34 -24.09 -1.63
C LEU A 58 23.71 -24.35 -3.10
N LEU A 59 24.15 -23.31 -3.82
CA LEU A 59 24.55 -23.42 -5.22
C LEU A 59 25.88 -24.17 -5.43
N ARG A 60 26.72 -24.26 -4.39
CA ARG A 60 27.93 -25.10 -4.36
C ARG A 60 27.63 -26.55 -3.98
N ALA A 61 26.38 -26.86 -3.62
CA ALA A 61 25.98 -28.14 -3.05
C ALA A 61 26.75 -28.48 -1.76
N ASP A 62 27.06 -27.46 -0.94
CA ASP A 62 27.69 -27.67 0.35
C ASP A 62 26.76 -28.49 1.26
N ALA A 63 27.30 -29.52 1.93
CA ALA A 63 26.52 -30.43 2.77
C ALA A 63 25.88 -29.73 3.97
N GLN A 64 26.44 -28.61 4.41
CA GLN A 64 25.95 -27.83 5.55
C GLN A 64 25.80 -26.37 5.17
N LEU A 65 24.58 -25.85 5.31
CA LEU A 65 24.31 -24.43 5.12
C LEU A 65 24.80 -23.63 6.33
N PRO A 66 25.37 -22.43 6.11
CA PRO A 66 25.67 -21.48 7.19
C PRO A 66 24.45 -21.25 8.08
N GLN A 67 24.64 -21.32 9.39
CA GLN A 67 23.59 -21.04 10.36
C GLN A 67 23.32 -19.53 10.43
N ILE A 68 22.05 -19.14 10.43
CA ILE A 68 21.64 -17.76 10.64
C ILE A 68 21.55 -17.56 12.16
N PRO A 69 22.11 -16.47 12.72
CA PRO A 69 21.91 -16.15 14.14
C PRO A 69 20.41 -16.04 14.46
N ASP A 70 19.99 -16.71 15.53
CA ASP A 70 18.58 -16.67 15.97
C ASP A 70 18.28 -15.54 16.97
N GLU A 71 19.33 -14.94 17.54
CA GLU A 71 19.20 -13.82 18.48
C GLU A 71 18.86 -12.52 17.75
N ASP A 72 17.91 -11.79 18.33
CA ASP A 72 17.52 -10.46 17.85
C ASP A 72 18.62 -9.44 18.13
N HIS A 73 19.02 -8.72 17.09
CA HIS A 73 20.02 -7.66 17.17
C HIS A 73 19.41 -6.29 16.83
N ALA A 74 19.96 -5.23 17.44
CA ALA A 74 19.53 -3.84 17.19
C ALA A 74 19.67 -3.44 15.71
N ASP A 75 20.63 -4.05 15.03
CA ASP A 75 21.00 -3.77 13.63
C ASP A 75 20.38 -4.79 12.66
N ASP A 76 19.51 -5.67 13.14
CA ASP A 76 18.70 -6.51 12.25
C ASP A 76 17.85 -5.60 11.35
N LEU A 77 17.91 -5.85 10.06
CA LEU A 77 17.20 -5.11 9.04
C LEU A 77 15.87 -5.82 8.77
N LEU A 78 14.78 -5.14 9.15
CA LEU A 78 13.43 -5.66 9.26
C LEU A 78 12.56 -5.15 8.11
N ASP A 79 11.72 -6.01 7.55
CA ASP A 79 10.67 -5.54 6.63
C ASP A 79 9.63 -4.66 7.36
N VAL A 80 8.73 -4.01 6.62
CA VAL A 80 7.69 -3.13 7.18
C VAL A 80 6.88 -3.79 8.31
N VAL A 81 6.53 -5.07 8.17
CA VAL A 81 5.71 -5.77 9.16
C VAL A 81 6.57 -6.28 10.31
N GLU A 82 7.77 -6.77 10.04
CA GLU A 82 8.73 -7.17 11.08
C GLU A 82 9.13 -5.99 11.97
N ALA A 83 9.35 -4.80 11.38
CA ALA A 83 9.61 -3.57 12.12
C ALA A 83 8.43 -3.17 13.02
N TRP A 84 7.20 -3.39 12.55
CA TRP A 84 5.97 -3.20 13.34
C TRP A 84 5.86 -4.25 14.46
N GLU A 85 6.21 -5.51 14.19
CA GLU A 85 6.21 -6.60 15.17
C GLU A 85 7.29 -6.46 16.25
N ALA A 86 8.39 -5.77 15.95
CA ALA A 86 9.45 -5.48 16.91
C ALA A 86 9.01 -4.44 17.97
N MET A 87 8.00 -3.63 17.70
CA MET A 87 7.52 -2.60 18.62
C MET A 87 6.77 -3.21 19.82
N PRO A 88 6.93 -2.68 21.05
CA PRO A 88 6.16 -3.13 22.22
C PRO A 88 4.64 -3.07 21.97
N PRO A 89 3.86 -4.14 22.25
CA PRO A 89 2.44 -4.21 21.90
C PRO A 89 1.57 -3.07 22.45
N ASP A 90 1.94 -2.51 23.60
CA ASP A 90 1.26 -1.39 24.29
C ASP A 90 1.46 -0.03 23.61
N GLN A 91 2.49 0.09 22.77
CA GLN A 91 2.86 1.35 22.09
C GLN A 91 2.71 1.23 20.58
N ARG A 92 2.62 0.00 20.09
CA ARG A 92 2.53 -0.36 18.68
C ARG A 92 1.25 0.24 18.07
N PRO A 93 1.36 1.11 17.04
CA PRO A 93 0.18 1.56 16.30
C PRO A 93 -0.46 0.38 15.56
N THR A 94 -1.68 0.52 15.03
CA THR A 94 -2.20 -0.53 14.12
C THR A 94 -1.31 -0.65 12.88
N LEU A 95 -1.26 -1.83 12.26
CA LEU A 95 -0.47 -2.02 11.03
C LEU A 95 -0.89 -1.07 9.90
N ALA A 96 -2.19 -0.72 9.82
CA ALA A 96 -2.70 0.25 8.86
C ALA A 96 -2.17 1.66 9.14
N THR A 97 -2.19 2.09 10.41
CA THR A 97 -1.62 3.38 10.83
C THR A 97 -0.12 3.43 10.58
N TRP A 98 0.59 2.34 10.86
CA TRP A 98 2.03 2.23 10.59
C TRP A 98 2.35 2.43 9.11
N ARG A 99 1.67 1.70 8.22
CA ARG A 99 1.80 1.87 6.76
C ARG A 99 1.45 3.30 6.32
N SER A 100 0.45 3.91 6.95
CA SER A 100 0.10 5.31 6.70
C SER A 100 1.26 6.24 7.03
N TYR A 101 1.88 6.11 8.22
CA TYR A 101 3.04 6.92 8.61
C TYR A 101 4.21 6.82 7.63
N LEU A 102 4.53 5.60 7.19
CA LEU A 102 5.56 5.39 6.17
C LEU A 102 5.20 6.08 4.84
N SER A 103 3.94 5.96 4.40
CA SER A 103 3.51 6.53 3.12
C SER A 103 3.48 8.06 3.09
N ILE A 104 3.21 8.71 4.21
CA ILE A 104 3.13 10.18 4.31
C ILE A 104 4.44 10.82 4.83
N GLY A 105 5.48 10.02 5.05
CA GLY A 105 6.79 10.49 5.49
C GLY A 105 6.87 10.94 6.95
N THR A 106 5.90 10.55 7.80
CA THR A 106 5.95 10.81 9.25
C THR A 106 6.50 9.63 10.05
N GLY A 107 6.68 8.48 9.40
CA GLY A 107 7.40 7.32 9.93
C GLY A 107 8.93 7.50 9.88
N PRO A 108 9.70 6.52 10.36
CA PRO A 108 11.15 6.54 10.17
C PRO A 108 11.50 6.42 8.69
N THR A 109 12.64 6.97 8.31
CA THR A 109 13.24 6.74 6.99
C THR A 109 13.75 5.29 6.91
N PRO A 110 13.55 4.58 5.78
CA PRO A 110 14.17 3.26 5.58
C PRO A 110 15.70 3.36 5.65
N ASP A 111 16.32 2.37 6.30
CA ASP A 111 17.79 2.28 6.39
C ASP A 111 18.39 1.63 5.13
N ASP A 112 17.64 0.75 4.48
CA ASP A 112 18.00 0.08 3.22
C ASP A 112 16.72 -0.33 2.46
N GLU A 113 16.86 -0.64 1.17
CA GLU A 113 15.74 -1.06 0.31
C GLU A 113 16.02 -2.37 -0.47
N PRO A 114 16.19 -3.52 0.22
CA PRO A 114 16.31 -4.83 -0.42
C PRO A 114 15.22 -5.09 -1.46
N ALA A 115 15.63 -5.33 -2.70
CA ALA A 115 14.72 -5.51 -3.84
C ALA A 115 13.68 -4.38 -4.02
N GLY A 116 14.03 -3.14 -3.63
CA GLY A 116 13.15 -1.97 -3.69
C GLY A 116 12.03 -1.96 -2.66
N ALA A 117 12.11 -2.81 -1.62
CA ALA A 117 11.17 -2.80 -0.50
C ALA A 117 11.82 -2.13 0.71
N PRO A 118 11.16 -1.17 1.38
CA PRO A 118 11.73 -0.45 2.51
C PRO A 118 11.97 -1.39 3.69
N HIS A 119 13.18 -1.35 4.24
CA HIS A 119 13.55 -2.04 5.46
C HIS A 119 14.15 -1.08 6.48
N PHE A 120 14.01 -1.44 7.76
CA PHE A 120 14.39 -0.60 8.88
C PHE A 120 15.24 -1.43 9.84
N HIS A 121 16.34 -0.87 10.33
CA HIS A 121 16.99 -1.44 11.48
C HIS A 121 16.02 -1.48 12.65
N ARG A 122 16.07 -2.55 13.45
CA ARG A 122 15.27 -2.68 14.67
C ARG A 122 15.41 -1.45 15.57
N ARG A 123 16.63 -0.95 15.76
CA ARG A 123 16.87 0.29 16.54
C ARG A 123 16.18 1.51 15.94
N THR A 124 16.13 1.65 14.62
CA THR A 124 15.53 2.79 13.93
C THR A 124 14.02 2.81 14.19
N ALA A 125 13.35 1.67 14.03
CA ALA A 125 11.92 1.53 14.30
C ALA A 125 11.57 1.84 15.78
N LEU A 126 12.38 1.34 16.72
CA LEU A 126 12.18 1.56 18.15
C LEU A 126 12.49 2.99 18.59
N THR A 127 13.56 3.59 18.07
CA THR A 127 13.93 5.00 18.36
C THR A 127 12.86 5.96 17.85
N TRP A 128 12.34 5.72 16.65
CA TRP A 128 11.22 6.49 16.12
C TRP A 128 9.97 6.36 17.00
N LEU A 129 9.67 5.15 17.49
CA LEU A 129 8.50 4.92 18.34
C LEU A 129 8.59 5.70 19.66
N ASP A 130 9.77 5.73 20.27
CA ASP A 130 10.04 6.44 21.52
C ASP A 130 9.92 7.97 21.34
N GLY A 131 10.46 8.50 20.24
CA GLY A 131 10.38 9.93 19.91
C GLY A 131 9.05 10.39 19.33
N ARG A 132 8.10 9.49 19.06
CA ARG A 132 6.84 9.85 18.41
C ARG A 132 5.92 10.60 19.37
N GLU A 133 5.49 11.80 18.98
CA GLU A 133 4.38 12.47 19.65
C GLU A 133 3.14 11.55 19.64
N ARG A 134 2.72 11.14 20.84
CA ARG A 134 1.49 10.38 21.01
C ARG A 134 0.33 11.35 20.92
N HIS A 135 -0.17 11.58 19.71
CA HIS A 135 -1.50 12.17 19.62
C HIS A 135 -2.49 11.15 20.21
N PRO A 136 -3.26 11.51 21.25
CA PRO A 136 -4.37 10.68 21.67
C PRO A 136 -5.21 10.43 20.42
N GLY A 137 -5.39 9.15 20.08
CA GLY A 137 -5.91 8.75 18.78
C GLY A 137 -7.09 9.64 18.41
N ALA A 138 -7.03 10.25 17.23
CA ALA A 138 -8.12 11.07 16.71
C ALA A 138 -9.39 10.21 16.81
N GLY A 139 -10.15 10.44 17.87
CA GLY A 139 -11.27 9.60 18.23
C GLY A 139 -12.18 9.62 17.02
N GLY A 140 -12.37 8.46 16.41
CA GLY A 140 -13.43 8.30 15.44
C GLY A 140 -14.70 8.88 16.05
N ARG A 141 -15.45 9.61 15.23
CA ARG A 141 -16.69 10.27 15.63
C ARG A 141 -17.50 9.32 16.54
N PRO A 142 -17.89 9.74 17.77
CA PRO A 142 -18.61 8.87 18.69
C PRO A 142 -19.84 8.26 18.00
N LYS A 143 -20.04 6.96 18.20
CA LYS A 143 -21.20 6.23 17.68
C LYS A 143 -22.48 6.96 18.11
N GLY A 144 -23.24 7.48 17.15
CA GLY A 144 -24.50 8.20 17.40
C GLY A 144 -24.42 9.72 17.42
N SER A 145 -23.26 10.35 17.19
CA SER A 145 -23.26 11.81 17.03
C SER A 145 -23.82 12.20 15.66
N ALA A 146 -24.98 12.84 15.65
CA ALA A 146 -25.57 13.45 14.46
C ALA A 146 -24.80 14.73 14.07
N ASP A 147 -24.85 15.11 12.80
CA ASP A 147 -24.37 16.42 12.37
C ASP A 147 -25.21 17.49 13.05
N LYS A 148 -24.61 18.27 13.96
CA LYS A 148 -25.31 19.33 14.69
C LYS A 148 -25.81 20.46 13.77
N LYS A 149 -25.21 20.56 12.57
CA LYS A 149 -25.59 21.49 11.51
C LYS A 149 -25.34 20.81 10.17
N PRO A 150 -26.14 21.08 9.13
CA PRO A 150 -25.79 20.73 7.76
C PRO A 150 -24.36 21.18 7.47
N ARG A 151 -23.59 20.32 6.81
CA ARG A 151 -22.22 20.64 6.43
C ARG A 151 -22.27 21.84 5.49
N ASP A 152 -21.51 22.89 5.81
CA ASP A 152 -21.36 24.00 4.88
C ASP A 152 -20.52 23.51 3.70
N LEU A 153 -21.16 23.43 2.54
CA LEU A 153 -20.57 22.97 1.28
C LEU A 153 -20.42 24.13 0.28
N SER A 154 -20.68 25.37 0.71
CA SER A 154 -20.66 26.57 -0.15
C SER A 154 -19.33 26.78 -0.88
N HIS A 155 -18.23 26.29 -0.32
CA HIS A 155 -16.90 26.36 -0.91
C HIS A 155 -16.35 25.01 -1.39
N ASP A 156 -17.10 23.92 -1.26
CA ASP A 156 -16.68 22.62 -1.77
C ASP A 156 -16.87 22.57 -3.29
N ARG A 157 -15.76 22.62 -4.02
CA ARG A 157 -15.73 22.56 -5.48
C ARG A 157 -16.50 21.36 -6.04
N ARG A 158 -16.50 20.21 -5.34
CA ARG A 158 -17.23 19.01 -5.78
C ARG A 158 -18.73 19.18 -5.61
N HIS A 159 -19.16 19.85 -4.53
CA HIS A 159 -20.56 20.15 -4.30
C HIS A 159 -21.10 21.17 -5.31
N LEU A 160 -20.37 22.26 -5.54
CA LEU A 160 -20.73 23.27 -6.54
C LEU A 160 -20.85 22.66 -7.95
N LEU A 161 -19.94 21.75 -8.32
CA LEU A 161 -20.02 21.04 -9.61
C LEU A 161 -21.24 20.11 -9.69
N ALA A 162 -21.61 19.44 -8.59
CA ALA A 162 -22.79 18.60 -8.54
C ALA A 162 -24.08 19.42 -8.67
N GLU A 163 -24.17 20.57 -7.98
CA GLU A 163 -25.30 21.51 -8.10
C GLU A 163 -25.41 22.08 -9.52
N SER A 164 -24.30 22.51 -10.12
CA SER A 164 -24.26 22.98 -11.52
C SER A 164 -24.79 21.92 -12.49
N ARG A 165 -24.41 20.65 -12.32
CA ARG A 165 -24.90 19.54 -13.15
C ARG A 165 -26.40 19.31 -13.00
N ARG A 166 -26.92 19.37 -11.77
CA ARG A 166 -28.37 19.25 -11.49
C ARG A 166 -29.15 20.40 -12.13
N ALA A 167 -28.68 21.63 -11.97
CA ALA A 167 -29.31 22.81 -12.57
C ALA A 167 -29.34 22.71 -14.09
N ARG A 168 -28.25 22.26 -14.72
CA ARG A 168 -28.20 22.05 -16.17
C ARG A 168 -29.17 20.97 -16.65
N ILE A 169 -29.32 19.88 -15.90
CA ILE A 169 -30.28 18.80 -16.22
C ILE A 169 -31.72 19.28 -16.08
N ALA A 170 -32.03 20.09 -15.05
CA ALA A 170 -33.35 20.67 -14.89
C ALA A 170 -33.71 21.58 -16.10
N ALA A 171 -32.81 22.49 -16.47
CA ALA A 171 -32.99 23.35 -17.65
C ALA A 171 -33.15 22.52 -18.95
N PHE A 172 -32.35 21.46 -19.11
CA PHE A 172 -32.45 20.56 -20.25
C PHE A 172 -33.81 19.84 -20.31
N LEU A 173 -34.40 19.45 -19.18
CA LEU A 173 -35.71 18.81 -19.13
C LEU A 173 -36.87 19.78 -19.38
N GLU A 174 -36.70 21.07 -19.09
CA GLU A 174 -37.65 22.12 -19.49
C GLU A 174 -37.66 22.30 -21.01
N GLU A 175 -36.48 22.33 -21.63
CA GLU A 175 -36.32 22.42 -23.09
C GLU A 175 -36.78 21.14 -23.80
N GLN A 176 -36.52 19.98 -23.20
CA GLN A 176 -36.80 18.66 -23.75
C GLN A 176 -37.43 17.74 -22.69
N PRO A 177 -38.77 17.75 -22.55
CA PRO A 177 -39.46 16.95 -21.52
C PRO A 177 -39.28 15.43 -21.67
N LYS A 178 -39.08 14.99 -22.91
CA LYS A 178 -38.91 13.57 -23.29
C LYS A 178 -37.64 13.40 -24.13
N PRO A 179 -36.45 13.50 -23.51
CA PRO A 179 -35.19 13.37 -24.22
C PRO A 179 -35.02 11.93 -24.74
N THR A 180 -34.48 11.81 -25.95
CA THR A 180 -34.14 10.52 -26.54
C THR A 180 -32.80 10.00 -26.01
N GLY A 181 -32.45 8.76 -26.32
CA GLY A 181 -31.15 8.19 -25.95
C GLY A 181 -29.96 8.96 -26.55
N THR A 182 -30.15 9.56 -27.74
CA THR A 182 -29.14 10.41 -28.39
C THR A 182 -28.94 11.71 -27.62
N ASP A 183 -30.02 12.35 -27.17
CA ASP A 183 -29.97 13.60 -26.41
C ASP A 183 -29.30 13.40 -25.05
N MET A 184 -29.59 12.28 -24.38
CA MET A 184 -28.94 11.91 -23.12
C MET A 184 -27.43 11.62 -23.30
N THR A 185 -27.03 11.07 -24.45
CA THR A 185 -25.62 10.82 -24.77
C THR A 185 -24.87 12.14 -25.01
N ALA A 186 -25.48 13.09 -25.72
CA ALA A 186 -24.92 14.43 -25.92
C ALA A 186 -24.76 15.19 -24.58
N LEU A 187 -25.78 15.11 -23.71
CA LEU A 187 -25.75 15.73 -22.38
C LEU A 187 -24.67 15.11 -21.47
N ALA A 188 -24.44 13.80 -21.57
CA ALA A 188 -23.38 13.12 -20.83
C ALA A 188 -21.99 13.63 -21.23
N ALA A 189 -21.76 13.83 -22.53
CA ALA A 189 -20.53 14.41 -23.05
C ALA A 189 -20.34 15.87 -22.57
N GLU A 190 -21.39 16.68 -22.63
CA GLU A 190 -21.39 18.07 -22.15
C GLU A 190 -20.99 18.17 -20.68
N LEU A 191 -21.61 17.35 -19.83
CA LEU A 191 -21.39 17.36 -18.38
C LEU A 191 -20.11 16.61 -17.94
N GLN A 192 -19.41 15.98 -18.89
CA GLN A 192 -18.24 15.12 -18.68
C GLN A 192 -18.52 14.02 -17.65
N VAL A 193 -19.63 13.31 -17.80
CA VAL A 193 -20.06 12.20 -16.95
C VAL A 193 -20.50 11.01 -17.80
N THR A 194 -20.70 9.86 -17.17
CA THR A 194 -21.20 8.67 -17.87
C THR A 194 -22.70 8.80 -18.15
N LEU A 195 -23.18 8.12 -19.20
CA LEU A 195 -24.61 8.07 -19.54
C LEU A 195 -25.47 7.62 -18.35
N ARG A 196 -25.05 6.56 -17.65
CA ARG A 196 -25.72 6.06 -16.45
C ARG A 196 -25.83 7.12 -15.34
N HIS A 197 -24.87 8.03 -15.24
CA HIS A 197 -24.92 9.13 -14.27
C HIS A 197 -25.95 10.19 -14.67
N VAL A 198 -26.07 10.52 -15.96
CA VAL A 198 -27.11 11.42 -16.48
C VAL A 198 -28.50 10.83 -16.29
N GLU A 199 -28.70 9.56 -16.65
CA GLU A 199 -29.98 8.86 -16.49
C GLU A 199 -30.46 8.90 -15.04
N ARG A 200 -29.55 8.68 -14.09
CA ARG A 200 -29.84 8.77 -12.67
C ARG A 200 -30.25 10.19 -12.26
N LEU A 201 -29.51 11.22 -12.71
CA LEU A 201 -29.83 12.61 -12.37
C LEU A 201 -31.14 13.08 -13.01
N VAL A 202 -31.47 12.62 -14.23
CA VAL A 202 -32.76 12.87 -14.88
C VAL A 202 -33.90 12.22 -14.11
N ALA A 203 -33.70 10.98 -13.63
CA ALA A 203 -34.69 10.31 -12.78
C ALA A 203 -34.88 11.06 -11.46
N GLU A 204 -33.80 11.47 -10.79
CA GLU A 204 -33.84 12.29 -9.57
C GLU A 204 -34.61 13.60 -9.80
N ALA A 205 -34.34 14.31 -10.91
CA ALA A 205 -34.99 15.58 -11.25
C ALA A 205 -36.48 15.45 -11.59
N ARG A 206 -36.95 14.28 -12.06
CA ARG A 206 -38.37 14.02 -12.31
C ARG A 206 -39.16 13.66 -11.05
N THR A 207 -38.46 13.25 -9.99
CA THR A 207 -39.05 12.85 -8.70
C THR A 207 -38.99 13.96 -7.64
N ALA A 208 -38.19 15.00 -7.89
CA ALA A 208 -38.05 16.19 -7.05
C ALA A 208 -39.18 17.20 -7.37
#